data_AF-A0A8I1R8V4-F1
#
_entry.id   AF-A0A8I1R8V4-F1
#
_cell.length_a   1.000
_cell.length_b   1.000
_cell.length_c   1.000
_cell.angle_alpha   90.00
_cell.angle_beta   90.00
_cell.angle_gamma   90.00
#
_symmetry.space_group_name_H-M   'P 1'
#
loop_
_entity.id
_entity.type
_entity.pdbx_description
1 polymer ?
#
loop_
_entity_poly.entity_id
_entity_poly.type
_entity_poly.pdbx_seq_one_letter_code
_entity_poly.pdbx_strand_id
1 'polypeptide(L)'
;MPASGRASTIPSRHPTQPLSRSRHASHCLFRHELEWAREDGKLSKAQRDAAVDDLIALVVGVDGILQTQAGSDAAYFLRQTGMAGDTARAASVGATLLKAYRWQYIVSGALEPRFQEILGSLIDETQMKRVLDALTPLMYARPLAMQRAMS
;
A
#
# COMPACT_ATOMS: atom_id res chain seq x y z
N MET A 1 33.32 -12.52 -59.48
CA MET A 1 32.44 -11.42 -59.03
C MET A 1 32.34 -11.48 -57.51
N PRO A 2 32.95 -10.56 -56.76
CA PRO A 2 32.99 -10.61 -55.31
C PRO A 2 31.73 -9.94 -54.71
N ALA A 3 31.10 -10.58 -53.72
CA ALA A 3 30.04 -9.97 -52.93
C ALA A 3 30.66 -9.12 -51.82
N SER A 4 30.51 -7.81 -51.96
CA SER A 4 30.98 -6.78 -51.03
C SER A 4 30.24 -6.88 -49.70
N GLY A 5 30.99 -7.08 -48.61
CA GLY A 5 30.47 -7.03 -47.25
C GLY A 5 30.18 -5.59 -46.83
N ARG A 6 28.92 -5.30 -46.49
CA ARG A 6 28.55 -4.11 -45.71
C ARG A 6 28.50 -4.47 -44.23
N ALA A 7 29.51 -4.04 -43.48
CA ALA A 7 29.43 -3.94 -42.04
C ALA A 7 28.34 -2.91 -41.69
N SER A 8 27.23 -3.38 -41.13
CA SER A 8 26.18 -2.51 -40.60
C SER A 8 26.59 -2.08 -39.20
N THR A 9 27.18 -0.90 -39.08
CA THR A 9 27.53 -0.28 -37.81
C THR A 9 26.25 0.19 -37.12
N ILE A 10 25.79 -0.56 -36.11
CA ILE A 10 24.68 -0.13 -35.24
C ILE A 10 25.19 1.06 -34.42
N PRO A 11 24.55 2.24 -34.44
CA PRO A 11 24.99 3.35 -33.61
C PRO A 11 24.67 3.04 -32.14
N SER A 12 25.70 3.13 -31.28
CA SER A 12 25.59 2.96 -29.83
C SER A 12 24.46 3.83 -29.29
N ARG A 13 23.44 3.20 -28.68
CA ARG A 13 22.41 3.93 -27.94
C ARG A 13 23.09 4.70 -26.81
N HIS A 14 22.85 6.01 -26.77
CA HIS A 14 23.18 6.85 -25.61
C HIS A 14 22.70 6.20 -24.31
N PRO A 15 23.44 6.36 -23.20
CA PRO A 15 22.98 5.89 -21.91
C PRO A 15 21.64 6.56 -21.59
N THR A 16 20.62 5.74 -21.39
CA THR A 16 19.32 6.15 -20.88
C THR A 16 19.53 6.97 -19.62
N GLN A 17 19.18 8.26 -19.63
CA GLN A 17 19.06 9.04 -18.40
C GLN A 17 18.08 8.32 -17.47
N PRO A 18 18.51 7.81 -16.30
CA PRO A 18 17.56 7.39 -15.30
C PRO A 18 17.20 8.62 -14.44
N LEU A 19 16.00 8.62 -13.84
CA LEU A 19 15.62 9.45 -12.68
C LEU A 19 14.98 10.84 -12.93
N SER A 20 13.94 10.95 -13.77
CA SER A 20 12.96 12.03 -13.60
C SER A 20 11.85 11.64 -12.60
N ARG A 21 11.23 10.46 -12.76
CA ARG A 21 10.14 9.98 -11.88
C ARG A 21 10.57 9.77 -10.42
N SER A 22 11.78 9.24 -10.19
CA SER A 22 12.28 8.97 -8.83
C SER A 22 12.58 10.26 -8.04
N ARG A 23 13.08 11.32 -8.69
CA ARG A 23 13.30 12.62 -8.02
C ARG A 23 12.00 13.31 -7.65
N HIS A 24 11.00 13.27 -8.54
CA HIS A 24 9.68 13.85 -8.27
C HIS A 24 8.95 13.11 -7.15
N ALA A 25 8.96 11.78 -7.14
CA ALA A 25 8.36 10.99 -6.06
C ALA A 25 9.00 11.29 -4.70
N SER A 26 10.33 11.33 -4.61
CA SER A 26 11.04 11.68 -3.37
C SER A 26 10.73 13.11 -2.91
N HIS A 27 10.60 14.06 -3.83
CA HIS A 27 10.27 15.45 -3.51
C HIS A 27 8.82 15.62 -3.04
N CYS A 28 7.87 14.88 -3.61
CA CYS A 28 6.48 14.84 -3.13
C CYS A 28 6.42 14.24 -1.72
N LEU A 29 7.06 13.08 -1.49
CA LEU A 29 7.11 12.43 -0.18
C LEU A 29 7.67 13.37 0.89
N PHE A 30 8.86 13.95 0.69
CA PHE A 30 9.46 14.88 1.64
C PHE A 30 8.56 16.10 1.94
N ARG A 31 7.81 16.60 0.95
CA ARG A 31 6.85 17.69 1.15
C ARG A 31 5.66 17.26 2.02
N HIS A 32 5.14 16.05 1.84
CA HIS A 32 4.04 15.55 2.68
C HIS A 32 4.45 15.43 4.15
N GLU A 33 5.68 15.00 4.42
CA GLU A 33 6.23 14.87 5.78
C GLU A 33 6.30 16.24 6.48
N LEU A 34 6.83 17.25 5.79
CA LEU A 34 6.91 18.62 6.30
C LEU A 34 5.53 19.23 6.53
N GLU A 35 4.58 19.04 5.60
CA GLU A 35 3.24 19.57 5.76
C GLU A 35 2.50 18.89 6.92
N TRP A 36 2.69 17.59 7.12
CA TRP A 36 2.08 16.88 8.24
C TRP A 36 2.58 17.43 9.58
N ALA A 37 3.89 17.60 9.76
CA ALA A 37 4.45 18.22 10.97
C ALA A 37 3.92 19.65 11.18
N ARG A 38 3.73 20.41 10.10
CA ARG A 38 3.17 21.77 10.14
C ARG A 38 1.71 21.79 10.61
N GLU A 39 0.89 20.86 10.12
CA GLU A 39 -0.51 20.76 10.52
C GLU A 39 -0.65 20.23 11.96
N ASP A 40 0.16 19.26 12.38
CA ASP A 40 0.17 18.77 13.78
C ASP A 40 0.53 19.89 14.77
N GLY A 41 1.47 20.76 14.42
CA GLY A 41 1.86 21.91 15.24
C GLY A 41 0.74 22.92 15.49
N LYS A 42 -0.37 22.86 14.74
CA LYS A 42 -1.57 23.69 14.96
C LYS A 42 -2.58 23.05 15.92
N LEU A 43 -2.43 21.77 16.23
CA LEU A 43 -3.39 21.01 17.04
C LEU A 43 -3.07 21.16 18.52
N SER A 44 -4.11 21.38 19.32
CA SER A 44 -4.04 21.13 20.76
C SER A 44 -3.96 19.63 21.05
N LYS A 45 -3.58 19.25 22.28
CA LYS A 45 -3.53 17.85 22.71
C LYS A 45 -4.86 17.12 22.49
N ALA A 46 -5.99 17.77 22.81
CA ALA A 46 -7.32 17.18 22.63
C ALA A 46 -7.67 17.00 21.15
N GLN A 47 -7.32 17.95 20.30
CA GLN A 47 -7.54 17.84 18.85
C GLN A 47 -6.67 16.75 18.23
N ARG A 48 -5.42 16.60 18.68
CA ARG A 48 -4.56 15.50 18.25
C ARG A 48 -5.14 14.15 18.63
N ASP A 49 -5.67 14.02 19.84
CA ASP A 49 -6.29 12.79 20.29
C ASP A 49 -7.53 12.39 19.46
N ALA A 50 -8.37 13.38 19.13
CA ALA A 50 -9.49 13.19 18.21
C ALA A 50 -9.03 12.85 16.78
N ALA A 51 -7.95 13.48 16.30
CA ALA A 51 -7.38 13.16 14.99
C ALA A 51 -6.85 11.71 14.91
N VAL A 52 -6.41 11.14 16.03
CA VAL A 52 -6.04 9.72 16.11
C VAL A 52 -7.28 8.83 15.97
N ASP A 53 -8.43 9.22 16.54
CA ASP A 53 -9.70 8.52 16.29
C ASP A 53 -10.13 8.65 14.83
N ASP A 54 -9.97 9.82 14.22
CA ASP A 54 -10.27 10.03 12.81
C ASP A 54 -9.39 9.16 11.89
N LEU A 55 -8.10 9.02 12.20
CA LEU A 55 -7.19 8.11 11.49
C LEU A 55 -7.67 6.65 11.60
N ILE A 56 -8.08 6.21 12.79
CA ILE A 56 -8.60 4.85 13.00
C ILE A 56 -9.91 4.66 12.23
N ALA A 57 -10.82 5.62 12.32
CA ALA A 57 -12.09 5.60 11.59
C ALA A 57 -11.88 5.56 10.07
N LEU A 58 -10.88 6.29 9.55
CA LEU A 58 -10.49 6.25 8.15
C LEU A 58 -10.03 4.85 7.74
N VAL A 59 -9.15 4.21 8.53
CA VAL A 59 -8.69 2.84 8.25
C VAL A 59 -9.86 1.85 8.24
N VAL A 60 -10.76 1.93 9.22
CA VAL A 60 -11.97 1.09 9.29
C VAL A 60 -12.88 1.33 8.09
N GLY A 61 -13.10 2.59 7.72
CA GLY A 61 -13.92 2.97 6.56
C GLY A 61 -13.35 2.44 5.25
N VAL A 62 -12.03 2.60 5.04
CA VAL A 62 -11.34 2.04 3.87
C VAL A 62 -11.47 0.52 3.86
N ASP A 63 -11.25 -0.17 4.98
CA ASP A 63 -11.41 -1.61 5.04
C ASP A 63 -12.82 -2.08 4.68
N GLY A 64 -13.87 -1.39 5.14
CA GLY A 64 -15.26 -1.68 4.76
C GLY A 64 -15.51 -1.54 3.25
N ILE A 65 -14.90 -0.53 2.61
CA ILE A 65 -14.94 -0.37 1.16
C ILE A 65 -14.24 -1.56 0.48
N LEU A 66 -13.05 -1.95 0.96
CA LEU A 66 -12.29 -3.06 0.38
C LEU A 66 -13.02 -4.40 0.50
N GLN A 67 -13.70 -4.65 1.61
CA GLN A 67 -14.55 -5.84 1.78
C GLN A 67 -15.64 -5.92 0.71
N THR A 68 -16.31 -4.81 0.45
CA THR A 68 -17.38 -4.72 -0.56
C THR A 68 -16.83 -4.91 -1.98
N GLN A 69 -15.71 -4.25 -2.30
CA GLN A 69 -15.07 -4.36 -3.61
C GLN A 69 -14.54 -5.77 -3.86
N ALA A 70 -13.80 -6.35 -2.92
CA ALA A 70 -13.27 -7.70 -3.03
C ALA A 70 -14.38 -8.75 -3.24
N GLY A 71 -15.51 -8.61 -2.55
CA GLY A 71 -16.68 -9.47 -2.75
C GLY A 71 -17.27 -9.33 -4.16
N SER A 72 -17.42 -8.09 -4.64
CA SER A 72 -17.97 -7.81 -5.97
C SER A 72 -17.07 -8.35 -7.08
N ASP A 73 -15.77 -8.12 -6.96
CA ASP A 73 -14.76 -8.53 -7.95
C ASP A 73 -14.56 -10.05 -7.96
N ALA A 74 -14.56 -10.69 -6.80
CA ALA A 74 -14.54 -12.15 -6.69
C ALA A 74 -15.78 -12.75 -7.37
N ALA A 75 -16.97 -12.24 -7.06
CA ALA A 75 -18.21 -12.74 -7.64
C ALA A 75 -18.22 -12.55 -9.17
N TYR A 76 -17.74 -11.41 -9.67
CA TYR A 76 -17.61 -11.17 -11.09
C TYR A 76 -16.64 -12.17 -11.74
N PHE A 77 -15.43 -12.32 -11.20
CA PHE A 77 -14.42 -13.25 -11.69
C PHE A 77 -14.94 -14.70 -11.76
N LEU A 78 -15.62 -15.17 -10.70
CA LEU A 78 -16.16 -16.52 -10.62
C LEU A 78 -17.27 -16.77 -11.64
N ARG A 79 -18.12 -15.76 -11.90
CA ARG A 79 -19.14 -15.85 -12.95
C ARG A 79 -18.51 -15.97 -14.33
N GLN A 80 -17.51 -15.15 -14.64
CA GLN A 80 -16.86 -15.15 -15.96
C GLN A 80 -16.03 -16.41 -16.22
N THR A 81 -15.51 -17.05 -15.17
CA THR A 81 -14.73 -18.29 -15.28
C THR A 81 -15.58 -19.56 -15.19
N GLY A 82 -16.89 -19.45 -15.00
CA GLY A 82 -17.80 -20.59 -14.83
C GLY A 82 -17.63 -21.35 -13.52
N MET A 83 -16.88 -20.81 -12.55
CA MET A 83 -16.57 -21.46 -11.28
C MET A 83 -17.50 -21.07 -10.13
N ALA A 84 -18.55 -20.28 -10.39
CA ALA A 84 -19.45 -19.77 -9.35
C ALA A 84 -20.20 -20.85 -8.56
N GLY A 85 -20.34 -22.07 -9.09
CA GLY A 85 -21.00 -23.19 -8.40
C GLY A 85 -20.15 -23.89 -7.35
N ASP A 86 -18.83 -23.70 -7.35
CA ASP A 86 -17.92 -24.24 -6.32
C ASP A 86 -17.81 -23.24 -5.16
N THR A 87 -18.62 -23.46 -4.12
CA THR A 87 -18.74 -22.56 -2.97
C THR A 87 -17.44 -22.45 -2.15
N ALA A 88 -16.69 -23.55 -2.03
CA ALA A 88 -15.42 -23.57 -1.32
C ALA A 88 -14.38 -22.74 -2.07
N ARG A 89 -14.34 -22.87 -3.40
CA ARG A 89 -13.45 -22.06 -4.24
C ARG A 89 -13.88 -20.59 -4.27
N ALA A 90 -15.17 -20.32 -4.31
CA ALA A 90 -15.69 -18.95 -4.25
C ALA A 90 -15.24 -18.22 -2.97
N ALA A 91 -15.35 -18.89 -1.82
CA ALA A 91 -14.86 -18.36 -0.55
C ALA A 91 -13.34 -18.12 -0.55
N SER A 92 -12.56 -19.06 -1.10
CA SER A 92 -11.10 -18.93 -1.21
C SER A 92 -10.67 -17.75 -2.10
N VAL A 93 -11.32 -17.56 -3.24
CA VAL A 93 -11.06 -16.43 -4.15
C VAL A 93 -11.39 -15.10 -3.46
N GLY A 94 -12.55 -14.99 -2.81
CA GLY A 94 -12.94 -13.80 -2.07
C GLY A 94 -11.97 -13.44 -0.95
N ALA A 95 -11.57 -14.44 -0.15
CA ALA A 95 -10.59 -14.25 0.92
C ALA A 95 -9.21 -13.82 0.37
N THR A 96 -8.79 -14.38 -0.77
CA THR A 96 -7.53 -14.04 -1.42
C THR A 96 -7.53 -12.61 -1.95
N LEU A 97 -8.60 -12.19 -2.63
CA LEU A 97 -8.74 -10.82 -3.12
C LEU A 97 -8.78 -9.80 -1.97
N LEU A 98 -9.58 -10.07 -0.93
CA LEU A 98 -9.65 -9.20 0.24
C LEU A 98 -8.27 -9.07 0.92
N LYS A 99 -7.56 -10.19 1.07
CA LYS A 99 -6.18 -10.18 1.60
C LYS A 99 -5.27 -9.30 0.75
N ALA A 100 -5.31 -9.44 -0.57
CA ALA A 100 -4.49 -8.66 -1.48
C ALA A 100 -4.81 -7.16 -1.43
N TYR A 101 -6.09 -6.80 -1.34
CA TYR A 101 -6.51 -5.39 -1.24
C TYR A 101 -6.10 -4.76 0.08
N ARG A 102 -6.31 -5.46 1.21
CA ARG A 102 -5.84 -5.00 2.53
C ARG A 102 -4.33 -4.77 2.54
N TRP A 103 -3.57 -5.64 1.89
CA TRP A 103 -2.14 -5.44 1.71
C TRP A 103 -1.83 -4.18 0.90
N GLN A 104 -2.41 -4.07 -0.29
CA GLN A 104 -2.10 -3.03 -1.25
C GLN A 104 -2.48 -1.62 -0.76
N TYR A 105 -3.59 -1.49 -0.05
CA TYR A 105 -4.18 -0.19 0.27
C TYR A 105 -4.06 0.23 1.74
N ILE A 106 -3.80 -0.70 2.66
CA ILE A 106 -3.72 -0.38 4.09
C ILE A 106 -2.37 -0.83 4.67
N VAL A 107 -2.13 -2.14 4.67
CA VAL A 107 -1.05 -2.73 5.47
C VAL A 107 0.33 -2.38 4.95
N SER A 108 0.53 -2.31 3.64
CA SER A 108 1.83 -1.89 3.09
C SER A 108 2.17 -0.45 3.47
N GLY A 109 1.20 0.47 3.44
CA GLY A 109 1.40 1.87 3.88
C GLY A 109 1.59 1.99 5.38
N ALA A 110 0.81 1.25 6.18
CA ALA A 110 0.95 1.25 7.63
C ALA A 110 2.31 0.70 8.09
N LEU A 111 2.92 -0.23 7.34
CA LEU A 111 4.23 -0.80 7.64
C LEU A 111 5.40 -0.04 7.01
N GLU A 112 5.14 1.03 6.25
CA GLU A 112 6.20 1.84 5.66
C GLU A 112 7.05 2.48 6.78
N PRO A 113 8.37 2.21 6.85
CA PRO A 113 9.21 2.67 7.96
C PRO A 113 9.14 4.18 8.21
N ARG A 114 9.10 4.98 7.14
CA ARG A 114 9.01 6.44 7.26
C ARG A 114 7.68 6.91 7.82
N PHE A 115 6.58 6.26 7.45
CA PHE A 115 5.26 6.57 8.00
C PHE A 115 5.23 6.31 9.51
N GLN A 116 5.77 5.17 9.94
CA GLN A 116 5.87 4.80 11.36
C GLN A 116 6.75 5.78 12.15
N GLU A 117 7.91 6.15 11.61
CA GLU A 117 8.83 7.10 12.22
C GLU A 117 8.16 8.46 12.46
N ILE A 118 7.50 9.01 11.43
CA ILE A 118 6.84 10.31 11.54
C ILE A 118 5.66 10.23 12.48
N LEU A 119 4.76 9.26 12.33
CA LEU A 119 3.61 9.11 13.21
C LEU A 119 4.05 8.99 14.68
N GLY A 120 5.07 8.17 14.96
CA GLY A 120 5.62 8.00 16.31
C GLY A 120 6.28 9.26 16.88
N SER A 121 6.70 10.20 16.04
CA SER A 121 7.20 11.50 16.49
C SER A 121 6.10 12.50 16.86
N LEU A 122 4.87 12.30 16.36
CA LEU A 122 3.75 13.25 16.51
C LEU A 122 2.81 12.88 17.66
N ILE A 123 2.62 11.58 17.93
CA ILE A 123 1.63 11.07 18.89
C ILE A 123 2.29 10.42 20.10
N ASP A 124 1.57 10.35 21.22
CA ASP A 124 2.05 9.67 22.42
C ASP A 124 1.86 8.13 22.37
N GLU A 125 2.43 7.43 23.35
CA GLU A 125 2.37 5.96 23.42
C GLU A 125 0.95 5.42 23.53
N THR A 126 0.04 6.14 24.20
CA THR A 126 -1.35 5.70 24.37
C THR A 126 -2.10 5.80 23.04
N GLN A 127 -1.89 6.89 22.31
CA GLN A 127 -2.41 7.10 20.97
C GLN A 127 -1.83 6.08 19.98
N MET A 128 -0.52 5.83 20.02
CA MET A 128 0.12 4.83 19.19
C MET A 128 -0.47 3.43 19.42
N LYS A 129 -0.70 3.06 20.69
CA LYS A 129 -1.32 1.78 21.02
C LYS A 129 -2.70 1.63 20.38
N ARG A 130 -3.55 2.65 20.42
CA ARG A 130 -4.88 2.63 19.77
C ARG A 130 -4.77 2.38 18.27
N VAL A 131 -3.83 3.03 17.60
CA VAL A 131 -3.58 2.83 16.15
C VAL A 131 -3.15 1.39 15.87
N LEU A 132 -2.22 0.85 16.67
CA LEU A 132 -1.75 -0.53 16.51
C LEU A 132 -2.85 -1.56 16.79
N ASP A 133 -3.67 -1.35 17.81
CA ASP A 133 -4.83 -2.21 18.13
C ASP A 133 -5.81 -2.24 16.96
N ALA A 134 -6.10 -1.08 16.33
CA ALA A 134 -6.97 -0.99 15.16
C ALA A 134 -6.40 -1.68 13.91
N LEU A 135 -5.07 -1.65 13.75
CA LEU A 135 -4.37 -2.25 12.61
C LEU A 135 -4.15 -3.77 12.75
N THR A 136 -4.07 -4.28 13.99
CA THR A 136 -3.76 -5.69 14.29
C THR A 136 -4.61 -6.70 13.50
N PRO A 137 -5.94 -6.55 13.40
CA PRO A 137 -6.78 -7.49 12.64
C PRO A 137 -6.46 -7.56 11.15
N LEU A 138 -5.77 -6.55 10.60
CA LEU A 138 -5.44 -6.47 9.17
C LEU A 138 -4.04 -7.03 8.88
N MET A 139 -3.18 -7.20 9.89
CA MET A 139 -1.76 -7.58 9.71
C MET A 139 -1.55 -8.93 9.03
N TYR A 140 -2.53 -9.84 9.10
CA TYR A 140 -2.50 -11.12 8.37
C TYR A 140 -2.37 -10.94 6.84
N ALA A 141 -2.72 -9.75 6.32
CA ALA A 141 -2.67 -9.43 4.90
C ALA A 141 -1.25 -9.37 4.34
N ARG A 142 -0.22 -9.28 5.20
CA ARG A 142 1.18 -9.32 4.78
C ARG A 142 1.46 -10.54 3.87
N PRO A 143 2.15 -10.37 2.73
CA PRO A 143 2.49 -11.47 1.84
C PRO A 143 3.36 -12.52 2.55
N LEU A 144 3.05 -13.80 2.30
CA LEU A 144 3.77 -14.95 2.87
C LEU A 144 5.26 -14.95 2.51
N ALA A 145 5.61 -14.50 1.31
CA ALA A 145 7.00 -14.37 0.88
C ALA A 145 7.81 -13.43 1.79
N MET A 146 7.16 -12.38 2.33
CA MET A 146 7.80 -11.42 3.22
C MET A 146 7.79 -11.87 4.69
N GLN A 147 6.80 -12.68 5.10
CA GLN A 147 6.77 -13.27 6.44
C GLN A 147 7.94 -14.25 6.65
N ARG A 148 8.28 -15.04 5.63
CA ARG A 148 9.37 -16.02 5.67
C ARG A 148 10.77 -15.42 5.69
N ALA A 149 10.95 -14.18 5.25
CA ALA A 149 12.26 -13.53 5.21
C ALA A 149 12.64 -12.91 6.58
N MET A 150 11.73 -12.86 7.55
CA MET A 150 11.91 -12.24 8.87
C MET A 150 11.80 -13.25 10.03
N SER A 151 11.67 -14.54 9.73
CA SER A 151 11.66 -15.65 10.70
C SER A 151 12.98 -16.39 10.60
#